data_AF-A0A9N8W2J1-F1
#
_entry.id   AF-A0A9N8W2J1-F1
#
_cell.length_a   1.000
_cell.length_b   1.000
_cell.length_c   1.000
_cell.angle_alpha   90.00
_cell.angle_beta   90.00
_cell.angle_gamma   90.00
#
_symmetry.space_group_name_H-M   'P 1'
#
loop_
_entity.id
_entity.type
_entity.pdbx_description
1 polymer ?
#
loop_
_entity_poly.entity_id
_entity_poly.type
_entity_poly.pdbx_seq_one_letter_code
_entity_poly.pdbx_strand_id
1 'polypeptide(L)'
;MGRKQKTTNNLLNKIPIPTEKQKIARVLNGRGKNLFEIQFSDGNTTLCILPPKFRNLIWVKRGNYVIINPIEETTERVSKVGGEIEHVLFSDHIKHLKYQEIWPQGFENQEEENSRQDTNSDELFVNTNRHEIGDDTTTSSENEEN
;
A
#
# COMPACT_ATOMS: atom_id res chain seq x y z
N MET A 1 26.63 13.13 13.36
CA MET A 1 25.51 12.17 13.48
C MET A 1 24.20 12.78 12.94
N GLY A 2 24.17 13.28 11.69
CA GLY A 2 23.54 14.61 11.49
C GLY A 2 22.47 14.88 10.41
N ARG A 3 22.10 13.95 9.51
CA ARG A 3 21.06 14.27 8.48
C ARG A 3 20.09 13.12 8.22
N LYS A 4 20.60 11.91 7.97
CA LYS A 4 19.78 10.73 7.66
C LYS A 4 18.77 10.40 8.77
N GLN A 5 19.20 10.39 10.03
CA GLN A 5 18.31 10.11 11.17
C GLN A 5 17.23 11.19 11.37
N LYS A 6 17.51 12.44 11.01
CA LYS A 6 16.51 13.52 11.12
C LYS A 6 15.40 13.35 10.10
N THR A 7 15.75 12.96 8.87
CA THR A 7 14.77 12.69 7.81
C THR A 7 13.90 11.48 8.13
N THR A 8 14.47 10.38 8.61
CA THR A 8 13.70 9.17 8.97
C THR A 8 12.75 9.42 10.13
N ASN A 9 13.21 10.10 11.20
CA ASN A 9 12.36 10.45 12.32
C ASN A 9 11.22 11.40 11.92
N ASN A 10 11.48 12.35 11.01
CA ASN A 10 10.43 13.24 10.52
C ASN A 10 9.39 12.48 9.68
N LEU A 11 9.82 11.55 8.84
CA LEU A 11 8.92 10.73 8.03
C LEU A 11 8.02 9.80 8.85
N LEU A 12 8.56 9.21 9.93
CA LEU A 12 7.85 8.22 10.74
C LEU A 12 6.96 8.86 11.81
N ASN A 13 7.39 9.99 12.40
CA ASN A 13 6.71 10.57 13.57
C ASN A 13 5.81 11.76 13.23
N LYS A 14 5.96 12.38 12.04
CA LYS A 14 5.14 13.53 11.64
C LYS A 14 4.00 13.03 10.76
N ILE A 15 2.77 13.12 11.26
CA ILE A 15 1.57 12.92 10.45
C ILE A 15 1.46 14.11 9.49
N PRO A 16 1.65 13.93 8.17
CA PRO A 16 1.64 15.04 7.24
C PRO A 16 0.19 15.36 6.86
N ILE A 17 -0.28 16.55 7.22
CA ILE A 17 -1.55 17.10 6.72
C ILE A 17 -1.24 17.74 5.35
N PRO A 18 -1.98 17.40 4.28
CA PRO A 18 -1.77 18.00 2.98
C PRO A 18 -2.08 19.50 3.03
N THR A 19 -1.17 20.30 2.47
CA THR A 19 -1.35 21.75 2.25
C THR A 19 -2.22 21.97 1.01
N GLU A 20 -2.85 23.14 0.84
CA GLU A 20 -3.78 23.45 -0.26
C GLU A 20 -3.27 23.13 -1.68
N LYS A 21 -1.96 23.22 -1.91
CA LYS A 21 -1.35 22.91 -3.21
C LYS A 21 -1.03 21.43 -3.40
N GLN A 22 -0.93 20.68 -2.31
CA GLN A 22 -0.53 19.29 -2.33
C GLN A 22 -1.72 18.37 -2.60
N LYS A 23 -1.46 17.25 -3.27
CA LYS A 23 -2.49 16.25 -3.58
C LYS A 23 -2.07 14.87 -3.11
N ILE A 24 -3.03 14.08 -2.68
CA ILE A 24 -2.83 12.66 -2.34
C ILE A 24 -2.95 11.85 -3.64
N ALA A 25 -2.02 10.93 -3.85
CA ALA A 25 -2.08 9.96 -4.95
C ALA A 25 -1.62 8.57 -4.51
N ARG A 26 -2.01 7.57 -5.28
CA ARG A 26 -1.59 6.18 -5.12
C ARG A 26 -0.49 5.83 -6.11
N VAL A 27 0.51 5.08 -5.68
CA VAL A 27 1.60 4.60 -6.52
C VAL A 27 1.14 3.37 -7.30
N LEU A 28 1.25 3.43 -8.62
CA LEU A 28 1.00 2.30 -9.51
C LEU A 28 2.26 1.47 -9.69
N ASN A 29 3.30 2.04 -10.32
CA ASN A 29 4.52 1.32 -10.68
C ASN A 29 5.75 2.22 -10.63
N GLY A 30 6.94 1.66 -10.43
CA GLY A 30 8.21 2.36 -10.61
C GLY A 30 8.64 2.35 -12.08
N ARG A 31 8.97 3.52 -12.66
CA ARG A 31 9.45 3.65 -14.05
C ARG A 31 10.98 3.76 -14.16
N GLY A 32 11.70 3.54 -13.06
CA GLY A 32 13.16 3.65 -12.97
C GLY A 32 13.65 5.07 -12.72
N LYS A 33 14.95 5.25 -12.42
CA LYS A 33 15.57 6.56 -12.10
C LYS A 33 14.85 7.35 -10.99
N ASN A 34 14.22 6.67 -10.03
CA ASN A 34 13.40 7.27 -8.98
C ASN A 34 12.15 8.01 -9.51
N LEU A 35 11.65 7.59 -10.67
CA LEU A 35 10.34 7.98 -11.21
C LEU A 35 9.30 6.95 -10.83
N PHE A 36 8.16 7.43 -10.37
CA PHE A 36 7.01 6.60 -10.03
C PHE A 36 5.82 7.07 -10.84
N GLU A 37 5.08 6.11 -11.37
CA GLU A 37 3.76 6.33 -11.92
C GLU A 37 2.76 6.34 -10.77
N ILE A 38 1.97 7.39 -10.71
CA ILE A 38 0.97 7.63 -9.68
C ILE A 38 -0.40 7.85 -10.30
N GLN A 39 -1.43 7.57 -9.52
CA GLN A 39 -2.83 7.78 -9.86
C GLN A 39 -3.49 8.67 -8.80
N PHE A 40 -4.12 9.76 -9.24
CA PHE A 40 -4.91 10.64 -8.38
C PHE A 40 -6.28 10.03 -8.06
N SER A 41 -6.99 10.65 -7.12
CA SER A 41 -8.39 10.31 -6.78
C SER A 41 -9.32 10.34 -7.99
N ASP A 42 -8.99 11.19 -8.97
CA ASP A 42 -9.78 11.42 -10.18
C ASP A 42 -9.53 10.34 -11.25
N GLY A 43 -8.69 9.34 -10.96
CA GLY A 43 -8.29 8.29 -11.91
C GLY A 43 -7.16 8.69 -12.86
N ASN A 44 -6.85 9.98 -12.96
CA ASN A 44 -5.75 10.50 -13.77
C ASN A 44 -4.39 9.97 -13.31
N THR A 45 -3.55 9.60 -14.28
CA THR A 45 -2.20 9.09 -14.02
C THR A 45 -1.13 10.08 -14.45
N THR A 46 -0.05 10.17 -13.68
CA THR A 46 1.11 10.99 -14.03
C THR A 46 2.40 10.39 -13.48
N LEU A 47 3.54 10.96 -13.88
CA LEU A 47 4.85 10.60 -13.34
C LEU A 47 5.26 11.59 -12.25
N CYS A 48 5.79 11.07 -11.16
CA CYS A 48 6.38 11.89 -10.10
C CYS A 48 7.82 11.46 -9.82
N ILE A 49 8.64 12.42 -9.39
CA ILE A 49 10.02 12.17 -8.96
C ILE A 49 10.04 11.98 -7.44
N LEU A 50 10.84 11.01 -6.98
CA LEU A 50 11.20 10.89 -5.57
C LEU A 50 12.40 11.81 -5.25
N PRO A 51 12.24 12.75 -4.29
CA PRO A 51 13.31 13.64 -3.86
C PRO A 51 14.57 12.90 -3.44
N PRO A 52 15.77 13.49 -3.66
CA PRO A 52 17.04 12.91 -3.23
C PRO A 52 17.11 12.61 -1.73
N LYS A 53 16.43 13.42 -0.90
CA LYS A 53 16.36 13.25 0.57
C LYS A 53 15.75 11.90 0.98
N PHE A 54 14.97 11.26 0.11
CA PHE A 54 14.29 10.00 0.38
C PHE A 54 14.94 8.79 -0.29
N ARG A 55 15.85 9.03 -1.24
CA ARG A 55 16.58 7.95 -1.91
C ARG A 55 17.42 7.19 -0.88
N ASN A 56 17.34 5.86 -0.92
CA ASN A 56 17.99 4.93 0.02
C ASN A 56 17.48 5.00 1.48
N LEU A 57 16.40 5.75 1.76
CA LEU A 57 15.78 5.79 3.09
C LEU A 57 14.42 5.08 3.11
N ILE A 58 13.63 5.23 2.05
CA ILE A 58 12.30 4.63 1.95
C ILE A 58 12.17 3.82 0.67
N TRP A 59 11.46 2.71 0.78
CA TRP A 59 11.08 1.87 -0.35
C TRP A 59 9.60 2.07 -0.63
N VAL A 60 9.31 2.63 -1.80
CA VAL A 60 7.94 2.89 -2.25
C VAL A 60 7.54 1.76 -3.18
N LYS A 61 6.49 1.01 -2.82
CA LYS A 61 5.94 -0.09 -3.62
C LYS A 61 4.59 0.27 -4.23
N ARG A 62 4.12 -0.54 -5.18
CA ARG A 62 2.76 -0.45 -5.74
C ARG A 62 1.72 -0.50 -4.62
N GLY A 63 0.69 0.34 -4.73
CA GLY A 63 -0.39 0.47 -3.76
C GLY A 63 -0.06 1.34 -2.55
N ASN A 64 1.15 1.91 -2.46
CA ASN A 64 1.45 2.91 -1.43
C ASN A 64 0.81 4.25 -1.77
N TYR A 65 0.48 5.01 -0.75
CA TYR A 65 -0.05 6.37 -0.89
C TYR A 65 1.02 7.40 -0.62
N VAL A 66 0.96 8.50 -1.35
CA VAL A 66 1.95 9.57 -1.28
C VAL A 66 1.27 10.92 -1.38
N ILE A 67 1.85 11.92 -0.74
CA ILE A 67 1.53 13.33 -0.93
C ILE A 67 2.49 13.88 -1.98
N ILE A 68 1.94 14.49 -3.02
CA ILE A 68 2.68 15.11 -4.12
C ILE A 68 2.52 16.61 -4.06
N ASN A 69 3.62 17.30 -4.36
CA ASN A 69 3.61 18.71 -4.72
C ASN A 69 3.61 18.82 -6.26
N PRO A 70 2.49 19.23 -6.88
CA PRO A 70 2.40 19.41 -8.32
C PRO A 70 3.35 20.51 -8.78
N ILE A 71 4.02 20.31 -9.91
CA ILE A 71 4.85 21.35 -10.53
C ILE A 71 4.00 22.02 -11.60
N GLU A 72 3.77 23.33 -11.46
CA GLU A 72 3.05 24.11 -12.48
C GLU A 72 3.88 24.16 -13.77
N GLU A 73 3.23 24.00 -14.93
CA GLU A 73 3.81 23.94 -16.29
C GLU A 73 4.41 25.28 -16.78
N THR A 74 5.05 26.05 -15.91
CA THR A 74 5.50 27.42 -16.19
C THR A 74 6.94 27.48 -16.72
N THR A 75 7.65 26.34 -16.80
CA THR A 75 9.02 26.32 -17.36
C THR A 75 9.00 25.67 -18.74
N GLU A 76 9.54 26.37 -19.74
CA GLU A 76 9.52 26.13 -21.20
C GLU A 76 10.03 24.75 -21.70
N ARG A 77 10.25 23.79 -20.80
CA ARG A 77 10.42 22.37 -21.12
C ARG A 77 9.28 21.60 -20.49
N VAL A 78 8.36 21.12 -21.34
CA VAL A 78 7.34 20.13 -21.00
C VAL A 78 8.03 18.90 -20.40
N SER A 79 8.25 18.91 -19.09
CA SER A 79 8.72 17.75 -18.37
C SER A 79 7.53 16.83 -18.24
N LYS A 80 7.64 15.60 -18.73
CA LYS A 80 6.62 14.54 -18.60
C LYS A 80 6.34 14.13 -17.14
N VAL A 81 6.82 14.91 -16.17
CA VAL A 81 6.74 14.68 -14.73
C VAL A 81 5.78 15.72 -14.17
N GLY A 82 4.66 15.27 -13.61
CA GLY A 82 3.61 16.12 -13.04
C GLY A 82 3.88 16.63 -11.63
N GLY A 83 4.94 16.15 -10.95
CA GLY A 83 5.29 16.66 -9.63
C GLY A 83 6.40 15.93 -8.89
N GLU A 84 6.63 16.34 -7.65
CA GLU A 84 7.59 15.73 -6.73
C GLU A 84 6.86 15.13 -5.52
N ILE A 85 7.29 13.93 -5.08
CA ILE A 85 6.75 13.28 -3.88
C ILE A 85 7.27 14.01 -2.64
N GLU A 86 6.40 14.56 -1.81
CA GLU A 86 6.82 15.26 -0.59
C GLU A 86 6.81 14.35 0.63
N HIS A 87 5.79 13.49 0.76
CA HIS A 87 5.66 12.55 1.87
C HIS A 87 5.10 11.21 1.40
N VAL A 88 5.56 10.12 2.03
CA VAL A 88 4.98 8.79 1.86
C VAL A 88 4.07 8.51 3.04
N LEU A 89 2.86 8.05 2.76
CA LEU A 89 1.83 7.79 3.76
C LEU A 89 1.89 6.33 4.20
N PHE A 90 2.01 6.11 5.50
CA PHE A 90 1.91 4.79 6.12
C PHE A 90 0.46 4.53 6.56
N SER A 91 0.16 3.29 6.94
CA SER A 91 -1.17 2.87 7.41
C SER A 91 -1.72 3.77 8.51
N ASP A 92 -0.88 4.19 9.45
CA ASP A 92 -1.31 5.01 10.59
C ASP A 92 -1.62 6.45 10.17
N HIS A 93 -0.89 6.98 9.18
CA HIS A 93 -1.18 8.28 8.59
C HIS A 93 -2.53 8.25 7.85
N ILE A 94 -2.82 7.17 7.12
CA ILE A 94 -4.08 7.00 6.39
C ILE A 94 -5.26 6.95 7.36
N LYS A 95 -5.16 6.16 8.44
CA LYS A 95 -6.19 6.12 9.49
C LYS A 95 -6.47 7.51 10.07
N HIS A 96 -5.43 8.29 10.34
CA HIS A 96 -5.59 9.65 10.85
C HIS A 96 -6.23 10.58 9.81
N LEU A 97 -5.83 10.50 8.54
CA LEU A 97 -6.42 11.31 7.46
C LEU A 97 -7.90 10.95 7.22
N LYS A 98 -8.28 9.67 7.34
CA LYS A 98 -9.67 9.22 7.29
C LYS A 98 -10.47 9.79 8.47
N TYR A 99 -9.91 9.77 9.68
CA TYR A 99 -10.54 10.36 10.87
C TYR A 99 -10.76 11.87 10.75
N GLN A 100 -9.85 12.59 10.09
CA GLN A 100 -9.95 14.04 9.85
C GLN A 100 -10.82 14.39 8.64
N GLU A 101 -11.42 13.40 7.94
CA GLU A 101 -12.24 13.59 6.73
C GLU A 101 -11.51 14.25 5.55
N ILE A 102 -10.17 14.20 5.52
CA ILE A 102 -9.33 14.75 4.43
C ILE A 102 -9.01 13.66 3.38
N TRP A 103 -9.35 12.40 3.68
CA TRP A 103 -9.06 11.27 2.80
C TRP A 103 -9.95 11.30 1.53
N PRO A 104 -9.36 11.19 0.31
CA PRO A 104 -10.15 11.22 -0.91
C PRO A 104 -10.97 9.92 -1.07
N GLN A 105 -12.28 10.05 -1.22
CA GLN A 105 -13.20 8.91 -1.39
C GLN A 105 -12.85 7.98 -2.56
N GLY A 106 -12.23 8.53 -3.62
CA GLY A 106 -11.79 7.74 -4.78
C GLY A 106 -10.81 6.61 -4.43
N PHE A 107 -10.14 6.66 -3.28
CA PHE A 107 -9.23 5.61 -2.83
C PHE A 107 -9.87 4.56 -1.92
N GLU A 108 -11.01 4.86 -1.27
CA GLU A 108 -11.70 3.93 -0.36
C GLU A 108 -12.11 2.64 -1.09
N ASN A 109 -12.71 2.78 -2.28
CA ASN A 109 -13.21 1.65 -3.07
C ASN A 109 -12.11 0.74 -3.63
N GLN A 110 -10.89 1.25 -3.77
CA GLN A 110 -9.77 0.50 -4.37
C GLN A 110 -8.98 -0.33 -3.35
N GLU A 111 -9.08 -0.03 -2.05
CA GLU A 111 -8.44 -0.83 -1.00
C GLU A 111 -9.07 -2.23 -0.88
N GLU A 112 -10.39 -2.32 -1.09
CA GLU A 112 -11.15 -3.57 -1.03
C GLU A 112 -10.82 -4.54 -2.16
N GLU A 113 -10.52 -4.05 -3.36
CA GLU A 113 -10.15 -4.90 -4.49
C GLU A 113 -8.74 -5.48 -4.36
N ASN A 114 -7.81 -4.69 -3.80
CA ASN A 114 -6.41 -5.07 -3.73
C ASN A 114 -6.13 -6.01 -2.54
N SER A 115 -6.92 -5.92 -1.46
CA SER A 115 -6.85 -6.83 -0.32
C SER A 115 -7.35 -8.25 -0.65
N ARG A 116 -8.21 -8.39 -1.68
CA ARG A 116 -8.64 -9.71 -2.20
C ARG A 116 -7.56 -10.45 -3.01
N GLN A 117 -6.48 -9.78 -3.43
CA GLN A 117 -5.41 -10.42 -4.20
C GLN A 117 -4.32 -11.07 -3.34
N ASP A 118 -4.16 -10.68 -2.07
CA ASP A 118 -3.20 -11.29 -1.14
C ASP A 118 -3.82 -12.36 -0.22
N THR A 119 -5.13 -12.60 -0.32
CA THR A 119 -5.86 -13.61 0.46
C THR A 119 -6.32 -14.79 -0.41
N ASN A 120 -5.42 -15.40 -1.19
CA ASN A 120 -5.61 -16.80 -1.53
C ASN A 120 -5.10 -17.70 -0.39
N SER A 121 -5.54 -17.38 0.84
CA SER A 121 -5.19 -18.07 2.08
C SER A 121 -6.37 -18.89 2.63
N ASP A 122 -7.40 -19.11 1.81
CA ASP A 122 -8.42 -20.13 2.07
C ASP A 122 -7.99 -21.54 1.64
N GLU A 123 -6.73 -21.72 1.22
CA GLU A 123 -6.07 -23.01 1.37
C GLU A 123 -5.55 -23.12 2.81
N LEU A 124 -6.43 -23.57 3.71
CA LEU A 124 -6.07 -23.98 5.07
C LEU A 124 -4.79 -24.82 5.00
N PHE A 125 -3.72 -24.36 5.64
CA PHE A 125 -2.46 -25.09 5.71
C PHE A 125 -2.71 -26.52 6.22
N VAL A 126 -2.76 -27.49 5.29
CA VAL A 126 -2.90 -28.90 5.62
C VAL A 126 -1.58 -29.31 6.27
N ASN A 127 -1.59 -29.48 7.59
CA ASN A 127 -0.42 -29.98 8.30
C ASN A 127 -0.23 -31.47 7.95
N THR A 128 0.64 -31.75 6.97
CA THR A 128 0.92 -33.10 6.46
C THR A 128 1.54 -34.05 7.49
N ASN A 129 1.93 -33.56 8.68
CA ASN A 129 2.37 -34.39 9.80
C ASN A 129 1.21 -34.84 10.72
N ARG A 130 -0.05 -34.55 10.40
CA ARG A 130 -1.21 -35.08 11.13
C ARG A 130 -1.50 -36.50 10.61
N HIS A 131 -1.22 -37.51 11.43
CA HIS A 131 -1.63 -38.89 11.16
C HIS A 131 -3.14 -39.03 11.41
N GLU A 132 -3.91 -39.34 10.38
CA GLU A 132 -5.34 -39.65 10.52
C GLU A 132 -5.47 -41.07 11.05
N ILE A 133 -5.98 -41.20 12.27
CA ILE A 133 -6.36 -42.49 12.84
C ILE A 133 -7.77 -42.75 12.33
N GLY A 134 -7.92 -43.72 11.43
CA GLY A 134 -9.21 -44.19 10.96
C GLY A 134 -9.87 -45.04 12.05
N ASP A 135 -11.05 -44.62 12.48
CA ASP A 135 -11.89 -45.41 13.38
C ASP A 135 -12.52 -46.56 12.59
N ASP A 136 -11.98 -47.77 12.76
CA ASP A 136 -12.60 -49.01 12.25
C ASP A 136 -13.89 -49.27 13.05
N THR A 137 -15.03 -48.91 12.47
CA THR A 137 -16.36 -49.33 12.92
C THR A 137 -16.53 -50.81 12.59
N THR A 138 -16.05 -51.70 13.47
CA THR A 138 -16.43 -53.12 13.42
C THR A 138 -17.87 -53.28 13.90
N THR A 139 -18.80 -53.40 12.96
CA THR A 139 -20.17 -53.87 13.19
C THR A 139 -20.12 -55.29 13.77
N SER A 140 -20.46 -55.44 15.05
CA SER A 140 -20.72 -56.74 15.66
C SER A 140 -22.10 -57.25 15.21
N SER A 141 -22.13 -58.36 14.46
CA SER A 141 -23.36 -59.12 14.20
C SER A 141 -23.42 -60.30 15.19
N GLU A 142 -24.28 -60.18 16.20
CA GLU A 142 -24.71 -61.30 17.04
C GLU A 142 -25.87 -62.02 16.33
N ASN A 143 -25.68 -63.30 15.99
CA ASN A 143 -26.73 -64.21 15.53
C ASN A 143 -26.95 -65.26 16.62
N GLU A 144 -28.14 -65.24 17.24
CA GLU A 144 -28.66 -66.33 18.07
C GLU A 144 -29.77 -67.11 17.33
N GLU A 145 -29.94 -68.36 17.75
CA GLU A 145 -30.98 -69.36 17.41
C GLU A 145 -30.78 -70.09 16.06
N ASN A 146 -30.68 -71.42 16.01
CA ASN A 146 -31.37 -72.46 16.78
C ASN A 146 -30.55 -73.77 16.83
#